data_AF-A0A963SN33-F1
#
_entry.id   AF-A0A963SN33-F1
#
_cell.length_a   1.000
_cell.length_b   1.000
_cell.length_c   1.000
_cell.angle_alpha   90.00
_cell.angle_beta   90.00
_cell.angle_gamma   90.00
#
_symmetry.space_group_name_H-M   'P 1'
#
loop_
_entity.id
_entity.type
_entity.pdbx_description
1 polymer ?
#
loop_
_entity_poly.entity_id
_entity_poly.type
_entity_poly.pdbx_seq_one_letter_code
_entity_poly.pdbx_strand_id
1 'polypeptide(L)'
;MQEVLRIDGLPANALDAAAAFHANWLGKARSLLDGGADSLVLVMAPAAHDHADWRRAAVRDLARAHAPKRVNLLASDDETAIAAALDYLAHAPGLTGQFLPLDGHGAGNPAG
;
A
#
# COMPACT_ATOMS: atom_id res chain seq x y z
N MET A 1 -7.02 -8.59 11.85
CA MET A 1 -7.88 -7.66 11.09
C MET A 1 -7.06 -6.94 10.01
N GLN A 2 -7.66 -6.64 8.85
CA GLN A 2 -7.04 -5.81 7.80
C GLN A 2 -7.47 -4.36 7.98
N GLU A 3 -6.50 -3.45 8.02
CA GLU A 3 -6.69 -2.00 8.07
C GLU A 3 -6.29 -1.35 6.75
N VAL A 4 -6.92 -0.21 6.44
CA VAL A 4 -6.67 0.55 5.22
C VAL A 4 -6.29 1.99 5.57
N LEU A 5 -5.14 2.45 5.07
CA LEU A 5 -4.69 3.84 5.21
C LEU A 5 -4.65 4.50 3.83
N ARG A 6 -5.60 5.39 3.57
CA ARG A 6 -5.60 6.26 2.38
C ARG A 6 -4.60 7.41 2.56
N ILE A 7 -3.72 7.59 1.58
CA ILE A 7 -2.66 8.59 1.57
C ILE A 7 -2.92 9.54 0.41
N ASP A 8 -3.31 10.76 0.78
CA ASP A 8 -3.66 11.82 -0.16
C ASP A 8 -2.72 13.02 -0.01
N GLY A 9 -2.78 13.94 -0.97
CA GLY A 9 -2.09 15.24 -0.88
C GLY A 9 -0.57 15.18 -0.97
N LEU A 10 0.00 14.14 -1.58
CA LEU A 10 1.44 14.09 -1.84
C LEU A 10 1.84 15.01 -3.01
N PRO A 11 3.01 15.66 -2.91
CA PRO A 11 3.61 16.40 -4.02
C PRO A 11 3.74 15.56 -5.31
N ALA A 12 3.72 16.24 -6.46
CA ALA A 12 3.92 15.58 -7.75
C ALA A 12 5.37 15.09 -7.94
N ASN A 13 6.36 15.82 -7.42
CA ASN A 13 7.77 15.42 -7.44
C ASN A 13 8.00 14.19 -6.55
N ALA A 14 8.66 13.15 -7.07
CA ALA A 14 8.84 11.90 -6.35
C ALA A 14 9.66 12.02 -5.05
N LEU A 15 10.69 12.87 -5.03
CA LEU A 15 11.54 13.07 -3.85
C LEU A 15 10.76 13.80 -2.75
N ASP A 16 10.04 14.86 -3.12
CA ASP A 16 9.19 15.60 -2.19
C ASP A 16 8.04 14.74 -1.67
N ALA A 17 7.47 13.86 -2.51
CA ALA A 17 6.45 12.90 -2.13
C ALA A 17 6.96 11.87 -1.12
N ALA A 18 8.15 11.31 -1.37
CA ALA A 18 8.80 10.41 -0.42
C ALA A 18 9.05 11.11 0.93
N ALA A 19 9.62 12.33 0.90
CA ALA A 19 9.85 13.11 2.11
C ALA A 19 8.54 13.37 2.89
N ALA A 20 7.48 13.77 2.19
CA ALA A 20 6.16 14.01 2.78
C ALA A 20 5.52 12.72 3.33
N PHE A 21 5.69 11.58 2.65
CA PHE A 21 5.24 10.28 3.16
C PHE A 21 5.94 9.94 4.48
N HIS A 22 7.27 10.03 4.51
CA HIS A 22 8.04 9.71 5.71
C HIS A 22 7.76 10.67 6.87
N ALA A 23 7.57 11.97 6.59
CA ALA A 23 7.28 12.97 7.61
C ALA A 23 5.86 12.83 8.19
N ASN A 24 4.85 12.59 7.34
CA ASN A 24 3.45 12.81 7.72
C ASN A 24 2.60 11.54 7.81
N TRP A 25 3.02 10.46 7.15
CA TRP A 25 2.22 9.24 6.98
C TRP A 25 2.85 8.00 7.60
N LEU A 26 4.18 7.89 7.59
CA LEU A 26 4.87 6.73 8.15
C LEU A 26 4.53 6.51 9.63
N GLY A 27 4.46 7.59 10.43
CA GLY A 27 4.06 7.49 11.83
C GLY A 27 2.67 6.88 12.02
N LYS A 28 1.70 7.29 11.19
CA LYS A 28 0.32 6.76 11.24
C LYS A 28 0.27 5.29 10.85
N ALA A 29 1.00 4.89 9.81
CA ALA A 29 1.09 3.49 9.40
C ALA A 29 1.65 2.61 10.53
N ARG A 30 2.71 3.08 11.22
CA ARG A 30 3.26 2.38 12.39
C ARG A 30 2.28 2.30 13.54
N SER A 31 1.58 3.39 13.86
CA SER A 31 0.56 3.39 14.92
C SER A 31 -0.58 2.40 14.65
N LEU A 32 -1.06 2.28 13.40
CA LEU A 32 -2.07 1.28 13.02
C LEU A 32 -1.56 -0.15 13.21
N LEU A 33 -0.32 -0.40 12.78
CA LEU A 33 0.31 -1.71 12.96
C LEU A 33 0.45 -2.02 14.46
N ASP A 34 1.00 -1.11 15.25
CA ASP A 34 1.20 -1.29 16.69
C ASP A 34 -0.14 -1.40 17.45
N GLY A 35 -1.21 -0.80 16.94
CA GLY A 35 -2.58 -0.87 17.47
C GLY A 35 -3.30 -2.20 17.28
N GLY A 36 -2.67 -3.20 16.65
CA GLY A 36 -3.20 -4.57 16.54
C GLY A 36 -3.64 -5.00 15.14
N ALA A 37 -3.38 -4.20 14.11
CA ALA A 37 -3.61 -4.64 12.74
C ALA A 37 -2.70 -5.82 12.38
N ASP A 38 -3.26 -6.89 11.82
CA ASP A 38 -2.50 -8.04 11.29
C ASP A 38 -2.08 -7.82 9.84
N SER A 39 -2.80 -6.94 9.15
CA SER A 39 -2.59 -6.56 7.76
C SER A 39 -2.90 -5.08 7.60
N LEU A 40 -2.02 -4.32 6.95
CA LEU A 40 -2.22 -2.93 6.59
C LEU A 40 -2.09 -2.77 5.08
N VAL A 41 -3.05 -2.11 4.45
CA VAL A 41 -2.97 -1.72 3.05
C VAL A 41 -2.89 -0.21 2.94
N LEU A 42 -1.80 0.28 2.37
CA LEU A 42 -1.63 1.68 2.00
C LEU A 42 -2.28 1.90 0.63
N VAL A 43 -3.10 2.93 0.47
CA VAL A 43 -3.74 3.26 -0.81
C VAL A 43 -3.33 4.67 -1.20
N MET A 44 -2.81 4.82 -2.41
CA MET A 44 -2.30 6.09 -2.94
C MET A 44 -2.83 6.28 -4.36
N ALA A 45 -3.01 7.53 -4.79
CA ALA A 45 -3.30 7.79 -6.20
C ALA A 45 -2.16 7.30 -7.13
N PRO A 46 -2.47 6.97 -8.40
CA PRO A 46 -1.46 6.75 -9.42
C PRO A 46 -0.52 7.96 -9.51
N ALA A 47 0.75 7.71 -9.81
CA ALA A 47 1.73 8.77 -10.01
C ALA A 47 2.69 8.39 -11.14
N ALA A 48 3.54 9.34 -11.52
CA ALA A 48 4.57 9.12 -12.51
C ALA A 48 5.53 7.99 -12.09
N HIS A 49 6.19 7.38 -13.08
CA HIS A 49 7.01 6.17 -12.92
C HIS A 49 8.17 6.34 -11.92
N ASP A 50 8.68 7.56 -11.74
CA ASP A 50 9.74 7.92 -10.80
C ASP A 50 9.32 7.76 -9.33
N HIS A 51 8.03 7.57 -9.04
CA HIS A 51 7.54 7.22 -7.70
C HIS A 51 7.70 5.74 -7.34
N ALA A 52 7.96 4.86 -8.31
CA ALA A 52 7.87 3.42 -8.10
C ALA A 52 8.87 2.89 -7.06
N ASP A 53 10.10 3.37 -7.08
CA ASP A 53 11.18 2.80 -6.26
C ASP A 53 11.05 3.15 -4.79
N TRP A 54 10.74 4.41 -4.45
CA TRP A 54 10.56 4.81 -3.07
C TRP A 54 9.31 4.16 -2.46
N ARG A 55 8.20 4.05 -3.21
CA ARG A 55 6.98 3.36 -2.76
C ARG A 55 7.24 1.89 -2.46
N ARG A 56 7.98 1.22 -3.36
CA ARG A 56 8.37 -0.18 -3.21
C ARG A 56 9.32 -0.39 -2.02
N ALA A 57 10.29 0.49 -1.82
CA ALA A 57 11.19 0.43 -0.67
C ALA A 57 10.41 0.62 0.64
N ALA A 58 9.58 1.66 0.72
CA ALA A 58 8.80 1.97 1.91
C ALA A 58 7.88 0.82 2.34
N VAL A 59 7.12 0.21 1.42
CA VAL A 59 6.23 -0.91 1.75
C VAL A 59 6.98 -2.17 2.17
N ARG A 60 8.13 -2.46 1.53
CA ARG A 60 8.99 -3.60 1.90
C ARG A 60 9.60 -3.44 3.28
N ASP A 61 10.07 -2.24 3.60
CA ASP A 61 10.68 -1.96 4.90
C ASP A 61 9.64 -1.97 6.01
N LEU A 62 8.44 -1.44 5.77
CA LEU A 62 7.31 -1.57 6.70
C LEU A 62 6.92 -3.04 6.94
N ALA A 63 6.78 -3.83 5.88
CA ALA A 63 6.47 -5.25 5.98
C ALA A 63 7.55 -6.02 6.78
N ARG A 64 8.83 -5.74 6.52
CA ARG A 64 9.95 -6.38 7.23
C ARG A 64 10.00 -5.98 8.69
N ALA A 65 9.83 -4.69 8.99
CA ALA A 65 9.94 -4.17 10.35
C ALA A 65 8.81 -4.63 11.27
N HIS A 66 7.63 -4.92 10.72
CA HIS A 66 6.44 -5.30 11.49
C HIS A 66 6.06 -6.78 11.33
N ALA A 67 6.94 -7.62 10.76
CA ALA A 67 6.70 -9.06 10.68
C ALA A 67 6.35 -9.64 12.07
N PRO A 68 5.34 -10.52 12.19
CA PRO A 68 4.62 -11.21 11.11
C PRO A 68 3.43 -10.46 10.48
N LYS A 69 3.19 -9.18 10.83
CA LYS A 69 2.11 -8.37 10.23
C LYS A 69 2.40 -8.12 8.75
N ARG A 70 1.33 -8.02 7.95
CA ARG A 70 1.43 -7.81 6.51
C ARG A 70 1.26 -6.34 6.16
N VAL A 71 2.05 -5.84 5.20
CA VAL A 71 1.89 -4.48 4.68
C VAL A 71 1.98 -4.51 3.17
N ASN A 72 0.99 -3.98 2.46
CA ASN A 72 0.99 -3.85 1.00
C ASN A 72 0.57 -2.43 0.59
N LEU A 73 0.87 -2.04 -0.64
CA LEU A 73 0.58 -0.71 -1.19
C LEU A 73 -0.16 -0.86 -2.51
N LEU A 74 -1.31 -0.22 -2.62
CA LEU A 74 -2.08 -0.09 -3.86
C LEU A 74 -1.86 1.31 -4.44
N ALA A 75 -1.64 1.40 -5.76
CA ALA A 75 -1.70 2.65 -6.50
C ALA A 75 -2.86 2.62 -7.50
N SER A 76 -3.95 3.33 -7.17
CA SER A 76 -5.19 3.37 -7.95
C SER A 76 -6.05 4.55 -7.51
N ASP A 77 -6.85 5.08 -8.42
CA ASP A 77 -7.96 6.00 -8.18
C ASP A 77 -9.32 5.36 -8.51
N ASP A 78 -9.34 4.12 -8.98
CA ASP A 78 -10.55 3.31 -9.18
C ASP A 78 -10.93 2.58 -7.88
N GLU A 79 -11.99 3.04 -7.22
CA GLU A 79 -12.52 2.46 -5.98
C GLU A 79 -13.02 1.01 -6.16
N THR A 80 -13.46 0.63 -7.37
CA THR A 80 -13.86 -0.76 -7.64
C THR A 80 -12.64 -1.68 -7.65
N ALA A 81 -11.57 -1.24 -8.33
CA ALA A 81 -10.31 -1.97 -8.34
C ALA A 81 -9.66 -2.04 -6.95
N ILE A 82 -9.71 -0.95 -6.19
CA ILE A 82 -9.25 -0.90 -4.79
C ILE A 82 -10.03 -1.90 -3.94
N ALA A 83 -11.37 -1.91 -4.01
CA ALA A 83 -12.19 -2.83 -3.24
C ALA A 83 -11.88 -4.30 -3.57
N ALA A 84 -11.75 -4.63 -4.85
CA ALA A 84 -11.39 -5.99 -5.29
C ALA A 84 -10.00 -6.41 -4.79
N ALA A 85 -9.01 -5.52 -4.87
CA ALA A 85 -7.66 -5.80 -4.38
C ALA A 85 -7.61 -5.94 -2.85
N LEU A 86 -8.38 -5.13 -2.12
CA LEU A 86 -8.49 -5.24 -0.65
C LEU A 86 -9.06 -6.59 -0.23
N ASP A 87 -10.15 -7.02 -0.87
CA ASP A 87 -10.77 -8.33 -0.63
C ASP A 87 -9.79 -9.48 -0.92
N TYR A 88 -9.09 -9.42 -2.05
CA TYR A 88 -8.04 -10.38 -2.37
C TYR A 88 -6.94 -10.44 -1.29
N LEU A 89 -6.43 -9.28 -0.85
CA LEU A 89 -5.38 -9.17 0.15
C LEU A 89 -5.82 -9.64 1.55
N ALA A 90 -7.11 -9.52 1.88
CA ALA A 90 -7.67 -10.05 3.12
C ALA A 90 -7.55 -11.59 3.17
N HIS A 91 -7.74 -12.24 2.02
CA HIS A 91 -7.72 -13.69 1.86
C HIS A 91 -6.35 -14.27 1.44
N ALA A 92 -5.33 -13.43 1.24
CA ALA A 92 -3.97 -13.83 0.84
C ALA A 92 -2.95 -13.71 2.00
N PRO A 93 -2.90 -14.65 2.96
CA PRO A 93 -2.03 -14.55 4.13
C PRO A 93 -0.52 -14.63 3.82
N GLY A 94 -0.14 -15.08 2.63
CA GLY A 94 1.26 -15.12 2.18
C GLY A 94 1.75 -13.81 1.56
N LEU A 95 0.87 -12.83 1.31
CA LEU A 95 1.21 -11.65 0.52
C LEU A 95 1.53 -10.43 1.39
N THR A 96 2.78 -9.99 1.37
CA THR A 96 3.27 -8.81 2.09
C THR A 96 4.43 -8.16 1.34
N GLY A 97 4.68 -6.88 1.60
CA GLY A 97 5.75 -6.08 0.99
C GLY A 97 5.54 -5.77 -0.48
N GLN A 98 4.31 -5.88 -0.99
CA GLN A 98 4.01 -5.65 -2.41
C GLN A 98 3.60 -4.21 -2.69
N PHE A 99 4.09 -3.70 -3.82
CA PHE A 99 3.60 -2.49 -4.46
C PHE A 99 2.81 -2.90 -5.71
N LEU A 100 1.52 -2.59 -5.73
CA LEU A 100 0.54 -3.04 -6.72
C LEU A 100 -0.11 -1.81 -7.38
N PRO A 101 0.43 -1.31 -8.50
CA PRO A 101 -0.32 -0.44 -9.40
C PRO A 101 -1.51 -1.23 -9.95
N LEU A 102 -2.72 -0.69 -9.84
CA LEU A 102 -3.90 -1.28 -10.44
C LEU A 102 -4.20 -0.50 -11.72
N ASP A 103 -4.04 -1.15 -12.87
CA ASP A 103 -4.78 -0.75 -14.05
C ASP A 103 -6.22 -1.29 -13.85
N GLY A 104 -7.25 -0.55 -14.29
CA GLY A 104 -8.66 -0.92 -14.10
C GLY A 104 -9.10 -2.25 -14.75
N HIS A 105 -8.16 -3.13 -15.12
CA HIS A 105 -8.39 -4.46 -15.66
C HIS A 105 -8.42 -5.59 -14.61
N GLY A 106 -8.20 -5.25 -13.33
CA GLY A 106 -8.38 -6.16 -12.20
C GLY A 106 -7.26 -7.19 -12.06
N ALA A 107 -7.07 -7.70 -10.85
CA ALA A 107 -6.20 -8.86 -10.61
C ALA A 107 -6.83 -10.05 -11.35
N GLY A 108 -6.23 -10.45 -12.47
CA GLY A 108 -6.75 -11.50 -13.35
C GLY A 108 -7.25 -12.73 -12.58
N ASN A 109 -8.32 -13.33 -13.09
CA ASN A 109 -9.01 -14.48 -12.48
C ASN A 109 -8.00 -15.54 -11.97
N PRO A 110 -7.97 -15.85 -10.66
CA PRO A 110 -7.03 -16.83 -10.10
C PRO A 110 -7.34 -18.29 -10.51
N ALA A 111 -8.42 -18.52 -11.26
CA ALA A 111 -8.75 -19.80 -11.87
C ALA A 111 -8.58 -19.69 -13.40
N GLY A 112 -7.35 -19.89 -13.87
CA GLY A 112 -6.99 -20.17 -15.27
C GLY A 112 -6.22 -21.47 -15.36
#